data_AF-A0A957GHM9-F1
#
_entry.id   AF-A0A957GHM9-F1
#
_cell.length_a   1.000
_cell.length_b   1.000
_cell.length_c   1.000
_cell.angle_alpha   90.00
_cell.angle_beta   90.00
_cell.angle_gamma   90.00
#
_symmetry.space_group_name_H-M   'P 1'
#
loop_
_entity.id
_entity.type
_entity.pdbx_description
1 polymer ?
#
loop_
_entity_poly.entity_id
_entity_poly.type
_entity_poly.pdbx_seq_one_letter_code
_entity_poly.pdbx_strand_id
1 'polypeptide(L)'
;MGQISATPSPPTSNSLVSRLASYIFDVRFLGVLGQIAFIIVLILGARTLFSNFAGNAAKLGEAQFICRDGSFSYRCAYDFMDNEAGFDISDAPLEYTNTDSYWWAFYNGVLNTFRVGLLAVVATTILGTLAGIARMSENWLVAKIALAYVEIIRNTPLLIQLLLIYFSIILALPDIKEAVQPFGLPIFLSNRGLNLPWPLLMSSASAWVAFLVLGAIQFQVLWILLGKREEVTGHKSNRLIWGVIGFIVIASIGWFVSSSVADNEGLLVARGSRIREIEDIEKIMLSRAGVNHVDDFKTLSDEKREEVALKICVLRDSASEPNFTNKLRAMSIPYDVDRAGSPDRATADFVEGNCEVFAAPKSVLAAEIATLENPGAHLIVPIKETPVVWHIPHFEGFNVVGGYSMTGEFFALFIGLTVFYAGGLAEEVRAGIMSVSKGQTEAARALGLSEAQRLQLIVLPQALRVVIPPLISTYLSLMKDTSLGLAVAFPEMYLISQTLLNQSGRALQIMIIIMLVYLSISLTFSVLLNWYNSRVVFVER
;
A
#
# COMPACT_ATOMS: atom_id res chain seq x y z
N MET A 1 -6.25 -105.56 14.03
CA MET A 1 -6.94 -104.25 13.98
C MET A 1 -6.35 -103.43 12.85
N GLY A 2 -7.20 -103.01 11.90
CA GLY A 2 -7.08 -101.79 11.11
C GLY A 2 -5.88 -101.61 10.18
N GLN A 3 -6.04 -101.98 8.90
CA GLN A 3 -5.57 -101.13 7.80
C GLN A 3 -6.65 -101.11 6.72
N ILE A 4 -7.45 -100.04 6.74
CA ILE A 4 -8.45 -99.73 5.71
C ILE A 4 -7.77 -98.84 4.68
N SER A 5 -7.93 -99.27 3.43
CA SER A 5 -7.62 -98.59 2.18
C SER A 5 -8.13 -97.15 2.12
N ALA A 6 -7.27 -96.21 1.72
CA ALA A 6 -7.68 -94.94 1.15
C ALA A 6 -7.15 -94.84 -0.29
N THR A 7 -8.05 -94.96 -1.25
CA THR A 7 -7.81 -94.61 -2.65
C THR A 7 -7.80 -93.08 -2.81
N PRO A 8 -7.00 -92.51 -3.74
CA PRO A 8 -7.03 -91.08 -3.99
C PRO A 8 -8.32 -90.71 -4.76
N SER A 9 -9.01 -89.68 -4.28
CA SER A 9 -10.17 -89.09 -4.97
C SER A 9 -9.72 -88.24 -6.19
N PRO A 10 -10.56 -88.12 -7.24
CA PRO A 10 -10.20 -87.43 -8.47
C PRO A 10 -10.23 -85.90 -8.26
N PRO A 11 -9.56 -85.11 -9.12
CA PRO A 11 -9.58 -83.65 -9.02
C PRO A 11 -11.01 -83.16 -9.27
N THR A 12 -11.54 -82.38 -8.34
CA THR A 12 -12.81 -81.67 -8.52
C THR A 12 -12.70 -80.78 -9.75
N SER A 13 -13.60 -80.99 -10.71
CA SER A 13 -13.71 -80.13 -11.88
C SER A 13 -14.00 -78.71 -11.39
N ASN A 14 -13.00 -77.83 -11.52
CA ASN A 14 -13.21 -76.40 -11.33
C ASN A 14 -14.27 -75.97 -12.35
N SER A 15 -15.50 -75.76 -11.86
CA SER A 15 -16.55 -75.18 -12.68
C SER A 15 -16.04 -73.83 -13.20
N LEU A 16 -16.32 -73.51 -14.46
CA LEU A 16 -15.99 -72.20 -15.05
C LEU A 16 -16.37 -71.04 -14.13
N VAL A 17 -17.45 -71.23 -13.36
CA VAL A 17 -17.97 -70.31 -12.35
C VAL A 17 -16.99 -70.06 -11.19
N SER A 18 -16.27 -71.07 -10.68
CA SER A 18 -15.32 -70.87 -9.57
C SER A 18 -14.06 -70.11 -10.01
N ARG A 19 -13.60 -70.34 -11.24
CA ARG A 19 -12.48 -69.60 -11.85
C ARG A 19 -12.86 -68.16 -12.21
N LEU A 20 -14.07 -67.95 -12.70
CA LEU A 20 -14.62 -66.61 -12.96
C LEU A 20 -14.81 -65.84 -11.64
N ALA A 21 -15.29 -66.50 -10.58
CA ALA A 21 -15.42 -65.89 -9.26
C ALA A 21 -14.04 -65.49 -8.69
N SER A 22 -13.02 -66.36 -8.78
CA SER A 22 -11.68 -65.98 -8.29
C SER A 22 -11.02 -64.87 -9.11
N TYR A 23 -11.36 -64.73 -10.41
CA TYR A 23 -10.87 -63.66 -11.27
C TYR A 23 -11.59 -62.32 -11.02
N ILE A 24 -12.91 -62.35 -10.78
CA ILE A 24 -13.69 -61.14 -10.46
C ILE A 24 -13.34 -60.59 -9.08
N PHE A 25 -13.07 -61.47 -8.10
CA PHE A 25 -12.63 -61.10 -6.76
C PHE A 25 -11.10 -60.96 -6.61
N ASP A 26 -10.35 -61.04 -7.71
CA ASP A 26 -8.92 -60.73 -7.71
C ASP A 26 -8.72 -59.23 -7.47
N VAL A 27 -7.92 -58.88 -6.47
CA VAL A 27 -7.59 -57.49 -6.08
C VAL A 27 -7.06 -56.69 -7.28
N ARG A 28 -6.34 -57.33 -8.20
CA ARG A 28 -5.84 -56.67 -9.42
C ARG A 28 -6.96 -56.31 -10.39
N PHE A 29 -7.94 -57.20 -10.57
CA PHE A 29 -9.06 -56.99 -11.47
C PHE A 29 -10.05 -55.97 -10.91
N LEU A 30 -10.38 -56.05 -9.62
CA LEU A 30 -11.16 -55.03 -8.89
C LEU A 30 -10.45 -53.67 -8.91
N GLY A 31 -9.12 -53.63 -8.80
CA GLY A 31 -8.34 -52.40 -8.93
C GLY A 31 -8.48 -51.74 -10.31
N VAL A 32 -8.38 -52.52 -11.39
CA VAL A 32 -8.57 -52.02 -12.77
C VAL A 32 -10.01 -51.57 -13.01
N LEU A 33 -11.01 -52.35 -12.55
CA LEU A 33 -12.42 -51.96 -12.64
C LEU A 33 -12.71 -50.67 -11.86
N GLY A 34 -12.13 -50.51 -10.66
CA GLY A 34 -12.24 -49.30 -9.86
C GLY A 34 -11.63 -48.07 -10.57
N GLN A 35 -10.46 -48.22 -11.20
CA GLN A 35 -9.85 -47.17 -12.01
C GLN A 35 -10.71 -46.81 -13.24
N ILE A 36 -11.24 -47.80 -13.95
CA ILE A 36 -12.13 -47.58 -15.10
C ILE A 36 -13.40 -46.86 -14.66
N ALA A 37 -14.04 -47.30 -13.56
CA ALA A 37 -15.21 -46.66 -13.00
C ALA A 37 -14.92 -45.21 -12.58
N PHE A 38 -13.78 -44.95 -11.94
CA PHE A 38 -13.35 -43.60 -11.58
C PHE A 38 -13.14 -42.71 -12.82
N ILE A 39 -12.49 -43.21 -13.87
CA ILE A 39 -12.32 -42.48 -15.14
C ILE A 39 -13.67 -42.19 -15.77
N ILE A 40 -14.60 -43.15 -15.79
CA ILE A 40 -15.96 -42.94 -16.31
C ILE A 40 -16.68 -41.84 -15.51
N VAL A 41 -16.62 -41.87 -14.18
CA VAL A 41 -17.19 -40.82 -13.32
C VAL A 41 -16.55 -39.46 -13.59
N LEU A 42 -15.22 -39.41 -13.76
CA LEU A 42 -14.51 -38.19 -14.12
C LEU A 42 -14.94 -37.64 -15.48
N ILE A 43 -15.05 -38.49 -16.50
CA ILE A 43 -15.49 -38.10 -17.85
C ILE A 43 -16.95 -37.62 -17.83
N LEU A 44 -17.85 -38.33 -17.17
CA LEU A 44 -19.25 -37.94 -17.04
C LEU A 44 -19.41 -36.65 -16.23
N GLY A 45 -18.64 -36.50 -15.15
CA GLY A 45 -18.58 -35.28 -14.35
C GLY A 45 -18.08 -34.09 -15.17
N ALA A 46 -16.95 -34.26 -15.86
CA ALA A 46 -16.38 -33.24 -16.74
C ALA A 46 -17.33 -32.88 -17.90
N ARG A 47 -17.97 -33.86 -18.52
CA ARG A 47 -18.99 -33.63 -19.56
C ARG A 47 -20.18 -32.85 -19.01
N THR A 48 -20.68 -33.20 -17.82
CA THR A 48 -21.79 -32.49 -17.19
C THR A 48 -21.42 -31.04 -16.89
N LEU A 49 -20.26 -30.80 -16.28
CA LEU A 49 -19.74 -29.46 -16.01
C LEU A 49 -19.55 -28.65 -17.29
N PHE A 50 -18.91 -29.23 -18.31
CA PHE A 50 -18.66 -28.54 -19.57
C PHE A 50 -19.95 -28.24 -20.33
N SER A 51 -20.91 -29.17 -20.34
CA SER A 51 -22.21 -28.96 -20.98
C SER A 51 -23.04 -27.90 -20.25
N ASN A 52 -23.00 -27.87 -18.91
CA ASN A 52 -23.66 -26.84 -18.10
C ASN A 52 -23.01 -25.46 -18.31
N PHE A 53 -21.68 -25.39 -18.27
CA PHE A 53 -20.93 -24.18 -18.57
C PHE A 53 -21.21 -23.68 -19.99
N ALA A 54 -21.09 -24.53 -21.01
CA ALA A 54 -21.32 -24.16 -22.39
C ALA A 54 -22.78 -23.71 -22.62
N GLY A 55 -23.75 -24.37 -22.01
CA GLY A 55 -25.16 -23.98 -22.09
C GLY A 55 -25.44 -22.63 -21.43
N ASN A 56 -24.87 -22.37 -20.25
CA ASN A 56 -24.99 -21.08 -19.58
C ASN A 56 -24.23 -19.98 -20.33
N ALA A 57 -23.02 -20.28 -20.80
CA ALA A 57 -22.18 -19.35 -21.56
C ALA A 57 -22.79 -19.01 -22.93
N ALA A 58 -23.54 -19.91 -23.58
CA ALA A 58 -24.29 -19.60 -24.78
C ALA A 58 -25.47 -18.66 -24.48
N LYS A 59 -26.27 -18.97 -23.44
CA LYS A 59 -27.40 -18.13 -23.01
C LYS A 59 -26.97 -16.74 -22.55
N LEU A 60 -25.87 -16.64 -21.80
CA LEU A 60 -25.27 -15.38 -21.39
C LEU A 60 -24.59 -14.72 -22.59
N GLY A 61 -23.68 -15.42 -23.27
CA GLY A 61 -22.81 -14.92 -24.33
C GLY A 61 -23.55 -14.29 -25.51
N GLU A 62 -24.70 -14.84 -25.92
CA GLU A 62 -25.51 -14.20 -26.96
C GLU A 62 -25.98 -12.80 -26.55
N ALA A 63 -26.37 -12.58 -25.29
CA ALA A 63 -26.75 -11.24 -24.81
C ALA A 63 -25.54 -10.38 -24.44
N GLN A 64 -24.41 -10.99 -24.04
CA GLN A 64 -23.24 -10.29 -23.48
C GLN A 64 -22.37 -9.62 -24.57
N PHE A 65 -22.29 -10.17 -25.77
CA PHE A 65 -21.36 -9.72 -26.83
C PHE A 65 -22.04 -9.01 -28.01
N ILE A 66 -23.28 -8.54 -27.83
CA ILE A 66 -23.99 -7.72 -28.81
C ILE A 66 -23.51 -6.27 -28.73
N CYS A 67 -22.99 -5.76 -29.86
CA CYS A 67 -22.63 -4.37 -30.09
C CYS A 67 -23.90 -3.48 -30.09
N ARG A 68 -23.71 -2.15 -29.98
CA ARG A 68 -24.81 -1.16 -30.01
C ARG A 68 -25.69 -1.23 -31.28
N ASP A 69 -25.17 -1.79 -32.36
CA ASP A 69 -25.85 -1.98 -33.65
C ASP A 69 -26.59 -3.33 -33.78
N GLY A 70 -26.59 -4.17 -32.73
CA GLY A 70 -27.22 -5.48 -32.74
C GLY A 70 -26.35 -6.61 -33.32
N SER A 71 -25.13 -6.31 -33.78
CA SER A 71 -24.20 -7.32 -34.29
C SER A 71 -23.46 -8.03 -33.15
N PHE A 72 -23.14 -9.32 -33.34
CA PHE A 72 -22.25 -10.06 -32.44
C PHE A 72 -20.81 -9.87 -32.92
N SER A 73 -19.99 -9.19 -32.13
CA SER A 73 -18.57 -9.00 -32.45
C SER A 73 -17.72 -8.95 -31.19
N TYR A 74 -16.60 -9.70 -31.21
CA TYR A 74 -15.59 -9.65 -30.17
C TYR A 74 -14.92 -8.28 -30.05
N ARG A 75 -15.00 -7.44 -31.10
CA ARG A 75 -14.40 -6.11 -31.10
C ARG A 75 -15.14 -5.14 -30.16
N CYS A 76 -16.47 -5.25 -30.08
CA CYS A 76 -17.29 -4.41 -29.21
C CYS A 76 -17.49 -4.97 -27.79
N ALA A 77 -16.91 -6.15 -27.51
CA ALA A 77 -17.14 -6.89 -26.28
C ALA A 77 -16.87 -6.06 -25.02
N TYR A 78 -15.96 -5.09 -25.13
CA TYR A 78 -15.49 -4.25 -24.04
C TYR A 78 -15.85 -2.77 -24.24
N ASP A 79 -16.65 -2.40 -25.25
CA ASP A 79 -17.06 -1.00 -25.49
C ASP A 79 -17.80 -0.42 -24.28
N PHE A 80 -18.48 -1.27 -23.51
CA PHE A 80 -19.16 -0.82 -22.31
C PHE A 80 -18.20 -0.22 -21.27
N MET A 81 -16.91 -0.57 -21.30
CA MET A 81 -15.89 -0.06 -20.37
C MET A 81 -15.56 1.42 -20.60
N ASP A 82 -15.88 1.96 -21.77
CA ASP A 82 -15.74 3.38 -22.08
C ASP A 82 -16.92 4.23 -21.57
N ASN A 83 -17.99 3.59 -21.07
CA ASN A 83 -19.12 4.30 -20.49
C ASN A 83 -18.75 4.95 -19.15
N GLU A 84 -19.45 6.04 -18.85
CA GLU A 84 -19.39 6.74 -17.56
C GLU A 84 -19.74 5.79 -16.41
N ALA A 85 -18.98 5.89 -15.32
CA ALA A 85 -19.07 4.95 -14.22
C ALA A 85 -20.34 5.11 -13.38
N GLY A 86 -20.76 6.34 -13.10
CA GLY A 86 -21.98 6.62 -12.35
C GLY A 86 -21.95 6.16 -10.88
N PHE A 87 -20.77 5.88 -10.31
CA PHE A 87 -20.58 5.61 -8.89
C PHE A 87 -19.36 6.35 -8.36
N ASP A 88 -19.33 6.65 -7.06
CA ASP A 88 -18.18 7.27 -6.41
C ASP A 88 -17.26 6.20 -5.79
N ILE A 89 -15.96 6.47 -5.78
CA ILE A 89 -14.94 5.64 -5.13
C ILE A 89 -14.50 6.34 -3.85
N SER A 90 -14.69 5.70 -2.70
CA SER A 90 -14.40 6.29 -1.38
C SER A 90 -12.92 6.57 -1.13
N ASP A 91 -12.02 5.78 -1.70
CA ASP A 91 -10.56 5.92 -1.61
C ASP A 91 -9.96 5.72 -2.99
N ALA A 92 -9.74 6.80 -3.75
CA ALA A 92 -9.15 6.74 -5.09
C ALA A 92 -7.70 7.25 -5.05
N PRO A 93 -6.69 6.46 -5.46
CA PRO A 93 -5.30 6.91 -5.50
C PRO A 93 -5.04 8.05 -6.48
N LEU A 94 -5.82 8.10 -7.57
CA LEU A 94 -5.80 9.18 -8.55
C LEU A 94 -7.15 9.91 -8.51
N GLU A 95 -7.16 11.15 -9.00
CA GLU A 95 -8.39 11.93 -9.08
C GLU A 95 -9.43 11.16 -9.91
N TYR A 96 -10.62 11.04 -9.32
CA TYR A 96 -11.72 10.25 -9.85
C TYR A 96 -13.04 10.96 -9.60
N THR A 97 -13.87 10.96 -10.61
CA THR A 97 -15.24 11.46 -10.60
C THR A 97 -16.18 10.39 -11.14
N ASN A 98 -17.46 10.45 -10.75
CA ASN A 98 -18.47 9.52 -11.25
C ASN A 98 -18.74 9.64 -12.76
N THR A 99 -18.30 10.71 -13.42
CA THR A 99 -18.35 10.88 -14.88
C THR A 99 -17.21 10.21 -15.61
N ASP A 100 -16.17 9.76 -14.90
CA ASP A 100 -15.05 9.06 -15.52
C ASP A 100 -15.47 7.66 -16.00
N SER A 101 -14.71 7.11 -16.95
CA SER A 101 -15.02 5.82 -17.55
C SER A 101 -14.83 4.64 -16.59
N TYR A 102 -15.50 3.51 -16.86
CA TYR A 102 -15.26 2.28 -16.12
C TYR A 102 -13.80 1.80 -16.20
N TRP A 103 -13.09 2.06 -17.32
CA TRP A 103 -11.64 1.81 -17.39
C TRP A 103 -10.86 2.58 -16.33
N TRP A 104 -11.19 3.87 -16.13
CA TRP A 104 -10.54 4.70 -15.14
C TRP A 104 -10.86 4.26 -13.71
N ALA A 105 -12.13 3.90 -13.45
CA ALA A 105 -12.54 3.32 -12.17
C ALA A 105 -11.79 2.02 -11.86
N PHE A 106 -11.74 1.09 -12.83
CA PHE A 106 -11.04 -0.19 -12.68
C PHE A 106 -9.53 0.01 -12.45
N TYR A 107 -8.91 0.94 -13.17
CA TYR A 107 -7.50 1.28 -12.99
C TYR A 107 -7.20 1.81 -11.58
N ASN A 108 -8.06 2.68 -11.03
CA ASN A 108 -7.95 3.11 -9.63
C ASN A 108 -8.04 1.94 -8.64
N GLY A 109 -8.92 0.96 -8.90
CA GLY A 109 -9.00 -0.27 -8.12
C GLY A 109 -7.73 -1.11 -8.16
N VAL A 110 -7.12 -1.26 -9.35
CA VAL A 110 -5.82 -1.94 -9.52
C VAL A 110 -4.73 -1.22 -8.72
N LEU A 111 -4.68 0.11 -8.77
CA LEU A 111 -3.72 0.89 -7.99
C LEU A 111 -3.92 0.70 -6.49
N ASN A 112 -5.16 0.64 -6.01
CA ASN A 112 -5.45 0.33 -4.61
C ASN A 112 -5.00 -1.08 -4.21
N THR A 113 -5.24 -2.08 -5.05
CA THR A 113 -4.75 -3.46 -4.84
C THR A 113 -3.22 -3.45 -4.67
N PHE A 114 -2.50 -2.74 -5.51
CA PHE A 114 -1.04 -2.59 -5.37
C PHE A 114 -0.64 -1.79 -4.15
N ARG A 115 -1.31 -0.67 -3.86
CA ARG A 115 -1.02 0.20 -2.72
C ARG A 115 -1.12 -0.56 -1.40
N VAL A 116 -2.24 -1.26 -1.17
CA VAL A 116 -2.41 -2.04 0.07
C VAL A 116 -1.49 -3.26 0.09
N GLY A 117 -1.35 -3.98 -1.04
CA GLY A 117 -0.53 -5.18 -1.12
C GLY A 117 0.96 -4.92 -0.89
N LEU A 118 1.54 -3.91 -1.54
CA LEU A 118 2.95 -3.57 -1.38
C LEU A 118 3.27 -3.05 0.02
N LEU A 119 2.41 -2.19 0.58
CA LEU A 119 2.58 -1.71 1.95
C LEU A 119 2.47 -2.88 2.95
N ALA A 120 1.50 -3.77 2.77
CA ALA A 120 1.34 -4.96 3.61
C ALA A 120 2.52 -5.93 3.47
N VAL A 121 3.13 -6.11 2.29
CA VAL A 121 4.36 -6.92 2.14
C VAL A 121 5.50 -6.36 2.99
N VAL A 122 5.72 -5.03 2.95
CA VAL A 122 6.76 -4.38 3.75
C VAL A 122 6.48 -4.53 5.24
N ALA A 123 5.26 -4.20 5.68
CA ALA A 123 4.87 -4.28 7.08
C ALA A 123 4.88 -5.73 7.62
N THR A 124 4.41 -6.68 6.82
CA THR A 124 4.48 -8.12 7.09
C THR A 124 5.91 -8.55 7.30
N THR A 125 6.82 -8.15 6.40
CA THR A 125 8.24 -8.53 6.47
C THR A 125 8.88 -8.07 7.78
N ILE A 126 8.59 -6.84 8.20
CA ILE A 126 9.06 -6.27 9.46
C ILE A 126 8.46 -7.06 10.64
N LEU A 127 7.13 -7.12 10.72
CA LEU A 127 6.44 -7.72 11.87
C LEU A 127 6.73 -9.22 12.00
N GLY A 128 6.71 -9.97 10.89
CA GLY A 128 6.95 -11.41 10.91
C GLY A 128 8.41 -11.77 11.17
N THR A 129 9.38 -10.98 10.69
CA THR A 129 10.79 -11.18 11.07
C THR A 129 11.00 -10.91 12.55
N LEU A 130 10.43 -9.82 13.08
CA LEU A 130 10.49 -9.50 14.50
C LEU A 130 9.82 -10.58 15.35
N ALA A 131 8.63 -11.06 14.96
CA ALA A 131 7.94 -12.14 15.65
C ALA A 131 8.70 -13.47 15.58
N GLY A 132 9.33 -13.78 14.43
CA GLY A 132 10.18 -14.96 14.25
C GLY A 132 11.39 -14.94 15.19
N ILE A 133 12.10 -13.81 15.26
CA ILE A 133 13.24 -13.61 16.18
C ILE A 133 12.76 -13.65 17.64
N ALA A 134 11.67 -12.96 17.97
CA ALA A 134 11.10 -12.91 19.31
C ALA A 134 10.77 -14.32 19.84
N ARG A 135 10.27 -15.22 19.00
CA ARG A 135 10.00 -16.63 19.36
C ARG A 135 11.25 -17.44 19.67
N MET A 136 12.41 -17.03 19.16
CA MET A 136 13.70 -17.67 19.42
C MET A 136 14.46 -17.00 20.57
N SER A 137 13.90 -15.95 21.16
CA SER A 137 14.50 -15.25 22.29
C SER A 137 14.65 -16.16 23.50
N GLU A 138 15.77 -16.02 24.21
CA GLU A 138 15.99 -16.66 25.50
C GLU A 138 15.02 -16.14 26.59
N ASN A 139 14.42 -14.97 26.37
CA ASN A 139 13.42 -14.42 27.26
C ASN A 139 12.09 -15.17 27.11
N TRP A 140 11.75 -15.95 28.15
CA TRP A 140 10.53 -16.76 28.22
C TRP A 140 9.25 -15.97 27.91
N LEU A 141 9.11 -14.74 28.43
CA LEU A 141 7.89 -13.95 28.23
C LEU A 141 7.74 -13.55 26.77
N VAL A 142 8.81 -13.03 26.17
CA VAL A 142 8.83 -12.61 24.76
C VAL A 142 8.55 -13.81 23.85
N ALA A 143 9.19 -14.95 24.11
CA ALA A 143 9.00 -16.17 23.34
C ALA A 143 7.57 -16.72 23.45
N LYS A 144 6.97 -16.68 24.64
CA LYS A 144 5.59 -17.15 24.88
C LYS A 144 4.54 -16.23 24.28
N ILE A 145 4.70 -14.91 24.40
CA ILE A 145 3.78 -13.94 23.77
C ILE A 145 3.82 -14.10 22.26
N ALA A 146 5.02 -14.19 21.67
CA ALA A 146 5.16 -14.34 20.24
C ALA A 146 4.64 -15.71 19.75
N LEU A 147 4.79 -16.78 20.53
CA LEU A 147 4.17 -18.08 20.26
C LEU A 147 2.64 -17.99 20.25
N ALA A 148 2.05 -17.37 21.28
CA ALA A 148 0.60 -17.22 21.39
C ALA A 148 0.04 -16.41 20.21
N TYR A 149 0.68 -15.30 19.86
CA TYR A 149 0.34 -14.50 18.68
C TYR A 149 0.33 -15.36 17.40
N VAL A 150 1.43 -16.06 17.12
CA VAL A 150 1.53 -16.87 15.89
C VAL A 150 0.51 -18.01 15.87
N GLU A 151 0.29 -18.70 16.99
CA GLU A 151 -0.67 -19.79 17.07
C GLU A 151 -2.11 -19.31 16.88
N ILE A 152 -2.51 -18.19 17.50
CA ILE A 152 -3.87 -17.65 17.36
C ILE A 152 -4.13 -17.24 15.92
N ILE A 153 -3.20 -16.49 15.34
CA ILE A 153 -3.38 -15.91 14.01
C ILE A 153 -3.35 -16.96 12.91
N ARG A 154 -2.48 -17.97 13.00
CA ARG A 154 -2.43 -19.03 11.97
C ARG A 154 -3.61 -19.98 12.03
N ASN A 155 -4.28 -20.10 13.18
CA ASN A 155 -5.41 -21.00 13.37
C ASN A 155 -6.77 -20.32 13.21
N THR A 156 -6.80 -19.03 12.84
CA THR A 156 -8.04 -18.29 12.60
C THR A 156 -8.10 -17.81 11.14
N PRO A 157 -9.25 -17.93 10.45
CA PRO A 157 -9.38 -17.47 9.07
C PRO A 157 -9.11 -15.96 8.93
N LEU A 158 -8.35 -15.57 7.91
CA LEU A 158 -8.04 -14.17 7.60
C LEU A 158 -9.29 -13.31 7.48
N LEU A 159 -10.34 -13.80 6.80
CA LEU A 159 -11.60 -13.07 6.67
C LEU A 159 -12.22 -12.72 8.02
N ILE A 160 -12.21 -13.65 8.99
CA ILE A 160 -12.77 -13.40 10.33
C ILE A 160 -11.92 -12.37 11.08
N GLN A 161 -10.59 -12.47 10.98
CA GLN A 161 -9.69 -11.47 11.58
C GLN A 161 -9.92 -10.08 10.99
N LEU A 162 -10.05 -9.99 9.67
CA LEU A 162 -10.32 -8.75 8.96
C LEU A 162 -11.63 -8.11 9.42
N LEU A 163 -12.71 -8.89 9.49
CA LEU A 163 -14.00 -8.41 9.98
C LEU A 163 -13.94 -7.98 11.45
N LEU A 164 -13.23 -8.73 12.29
CA LEU A 164 -13.02 -8.37 13.69
C LEU A 164 -12.27 -7.04 13.81
N ILE A 165 -11.18 -6.87 13.05
CA ILE A 165 -10.39 -5.63 13.04
C ILE A 165 -11.28 -4.46 12.60
N TYR A 166 -12.03 -4.60 11.51
CA TYR A 166 -12.87 -3.51 11.03
C TYR A 166 -14.01 -3.17 12.01
N PHE A 167 -14.87 -4.14 12.33
CA PHE A 167 -16.07 -3.87 13.12
C PHE A 167 -15.79 -3.65 14.61
N SER A 168 -14.78 -4.31 15.17
CA SER A 168 -14.52 -4.25 16.62
C SER A 168 -13.39 -3.31 16.99
N ILE A 169 -12.43 -3.05 16.09
CA ILE A 169 -11.29 -2.15 16.39
C ILE A 169 -11.51 -0.81 15.70
N ILE A 170 -11.65 -0.78 14.36
CA ILE A 170 -11.69 0.49 13.61
C ILE A 170 -12.98 1.26 13.90
N LEU A 171 -14.15 0.63 13.82
CA LEU A 171 -15.42 1.32 14.08
C LEU A 171 -15.63 1.64 15.57
N ALA A 172 -14.89 0.99 16.48
CA ALA A 172 -14.91 1.29 17.91
C ALA A 172 -13.99 2.45 18.30
N LEU A 173 -13.16 2.96 17.37
CA LEU A 173 -12.38 4.16 17.59
C LEU A 173 -13.30 5.39 17.77
N PRO A 174 -12.83 6.45 18.45
CA PRO A 174 -13.62 7.66 18.62
C PRO A 174 -14.05 8.29 17.29
N ASP A 175 -15.18 8.98 17.34
CA ASP A 175 -15.64 9.81 16.23
C ASP A 175 -14.59 10.86 15.87
N ILE A 176 -14.62 11.31 14.61
CA ILE A 176 -13.66 12.29 14.08
C ILE A 176 -13.56 13.58 14.92
N LYS A 177 -14.61 13.95 15.66
CA LYS A 177 -14.61 15.14 16.54
C LYS A 177 -13.71 15.00 17.76
N GLU A 178 -13.50 13.76 18.21
CA GLU A 178 -12.69 13.42 19.38
C GLU A 178 -11.48 12.55 18.97
N ALA A 179 -11.02 12.70 17.73
CA ALA A 179 -9.95 11.88 17.18
C ALA A 179 -8.73 11.90 18.10
N VAL A 180 -8.22 10.71 18.42
CA VAL A 180 -7.11 10.56 19.37
C VAL A 180 -5.83 10.99 18.67
N GLN A 181 -5.03 11.80 19.37
CA GLN A 181 -3.67 12.15 18.98
C GLN A 181 -2.67 11.32 19.79
N PRO A 182 -2.07 10.27 19.21
CA PRO A 182 -1.09 9.45 19.91
C PRO A 182 0.14 10.29 20.27
N PHE A 183 0.49 10.33 21.57
CA PHE A 183 1.70 10.99 22.08
C PHE A 183 1.81 12.50 21.74
N GLY A 184 0.71 13.17 21.44
CA GLY A 184 0.71 14.57 21.01
C GLY A 184 1.36 14.80 19.63
N LEU A 185 1.57 13.72 18.86
CA LEU A 185 2.03 13.82 17.48
C LEU A 185 0.87 14.28 16.58
N PRO A 186 1.15 14.95 15.45
CA PRO A 186 0.14 15.35 14.47
C PRO A 186 -0.38 14.16 13.66
N ILE A 187 -0.85 13.14 14.36
CA ILE A 187 -1.43 11.90 13.84
C ILE A 187 -2.82 11.82 14.44
N PHE A 188 -3.84 11.69 13.60
CA PHE A 188 -5.23 11.62 14.07
C PHE A 188 -5.78 10.24 13.77
N LEU A 189 -6.19 9.54 14.81
CA LEU A 189 -6.85 8.25 14.72
C LEU A 189 -8.33 8.39 15.07
N SER A 190 -9.20 7.97 14.14
CA SER A 190 -10.65 8.04 14.28
C SER A 190 -11.34 6.83 13.65
N ASN A 191 -12.64 6.70 13.84
CA ASN A 191 -13.47 5.71 13.13
C ASN A 191 -13.48 5.87 11.61
N ARG A 192 -13.03 7.02 11.07
CA ARG A 192 -12.84 7.24 9.62
C ARG A 192 -11.45 6.82 9.11
N GLY A 193 -10.57 6.37 10.01
CA GLY A 193 -9.23 5.91 9.68
C GLY A 193 -8.13 6.75 10.30
N LEU A 194 -6.99 6.82 9.62
CA LEU A 194 -5.72 7.36 10.14
C LEU A 194 -5.23 8.51 9.25
N ASN A 195 -5.04 9.69 9.83
CA ASN A 195 -4.45 10.83 9.13
C ASN A 195 -3.01 11.01 9.60
N LEU A 196 -2.08 11.04 8.64
CA LEU A 196 -0.64 11.13 8.88
C LEU A 196 -0.06 12.40 8.24
N PRO A 197 0.99 13.01 8.82
CA PRO A 197 1.74 14.05 8.15
C PRO A 197 2.36 13.51 6.86
N TRP A 198 2.18 14.23 5.76
CA TRP A 198 2.67 13.80 4.45
C TRP A 198 3.67 14.80 3.86
N PRO A 199 4.84 14.35 3.38
CA PRO A 199 5.80 15.25 2.73
C PRO A 199 5.32 15.60 1.32
N LEU A 200 5.26 16.90 1.02
CA LEU A 200 5.01 17.43 -0.31
C LEU A 200 6.29 18.03 -0.87
N LEU A 201 6.56 17.73 -2.15
CA LEU A 201 7.69 18.27 -2.89
C LEU A 201 7.30 19.62 -3.48
N MET A 202 8.10 20.64 -3.20
CA MET A 202 7.91 21.98 -3.76
C MET A 202 8.70 22.17 -5.05
N SER A 203 8.54 23.32 -5.71
CA SER A 203 9.26 23.62 -6.96
C SER A 203 10.79 23.57 -6.77
N SER A 204 11.28 24.07 -5.63
CA SER A 204 12.69 23.98 -5.21
C SER A 204 13.21 22.57 -4.91
N ALA A 205 12.32 21.56 -4.82
CA ALA A 205 12.73 20.16 -4.66
C ALA A 205 13.58 19.67 -5.82
N SER A 206 13.34 20.16 -7.04
CA SER A 206 14.10 19.78 -8.24
C SER A 206 15.61 20.05 -8.09
N ALA A 207 15.96 21.22 -7.56
CA ALA A 207 17.35 21.57 -7.26
C ALA A 207 17.93 20.66 -6.18
N TRP A 208 17.16 20.38 -5.12
CA TRP A 208 17.60 19.49 -4.05
C TRP A 208 17.82 18.04 -4.53
N VAL A 209 16.95 17.53 -5.40
CA VAL A 209 17.08 16.20 -6.01
C VAL A 209 18.40 16.07 -6.79
N ALA A 210 18.86 17.12 -7.47
CA ALA A 210 20.17 17.10 -8.13
C ALA A 210 21.31 16.87 -7.13
N PHE A 211 21.25 17.48 -5.93
CA PHE A 211 22.21 17.21 -4.86
C PHE A 211 22.08 15.79 -4.29
N LEU A 212 20.88 15.24 -4.17
CA LEU A 212 20.70 13.85 -3.78
C LEU A 212 21.34 12.88 -4.79
N VAL A 213 21.21 13.15 -6.09
CA VAL A 213 21.87 12.38 -7.15
C VAL A 213 23.40 12.51 -7.06
N LEU A 214 23.92 13.73 -6.88
CA LEU A 214 25.36 13.94 -6.66
C LEU A 214 25.87 13.23 -5.41
N GLY A 215 25.08 13.24 -4.33
CA GLY A 215 25.34 12.49 -3.11
C GLY A 215 25.39 10.99 -3.36
N ALA A 216 24.46 10.45 -4.14
CA ALA A 216 24.45 9.02 -4.50
C ALA A 216 25.65 8.62 -5.36
N ILE A 217 26.05 9.48 -6.31
CA ILE A 217 27.27 9.29 -7.11
C ILE A 217 28.50 9.32 -6.19
N GLN A 218 28.59 10.30 -5.29
CA GLN A 218 29.67 10.41 -4.33
C GLN A 218 29.75 9.20 -3.40
N PHE A 219 28.59 8.71 -2.91
CA PHE A 219 28.48 7.48 -2.13
C PHE A 219 29.06 6.30 -2.90
N GLN A 220 28.64 6.11 -4.16
CA GLN A 220 29.10 5.01 -5.00
C GLN A 220 30.61 5.08 -5.28
N VAL A 221 31.14 6.28 -5.52
CA VAL A 221 32.57 6.51 -5.72
C VAL A 221 33.36 6.18 -4.44
N LEU A 222 32.93 6.67 -3.27
CA LEU A 222 33.57 6.33 -1.99
C LEU A 222 33.52 4.83 -1.70
N TRP A 223 32.39 4.18 -1.99
CA TRP A 223 32.24 2.74 -1.80
C TRP A 223 33.29 1.97 -2.60
N ILE A 224 33.50 2.33 -3.88
CA ILE A 224 34.49 1.70 -4.75
C ILE A 224 35.92 2.01 -4.28
N LEU A 225 36.23 3.27 -3.97
CA LEU A 225 37.57 3.69 -3.57
C LEU A 225 38.00 3.08 -2.22
N LEU A 226 37.11 3.09 -1.23
CA LEU A 226 37.37 2.49 0.08
C LEU A 226 37.43 0.96 -0.01
N GLY A 227 36.62 0.34 -0.88
CA GLY A 227 36.71 -1.09 -1.16
C GLY A 227 38.06 -1.49 -1.77
N LYS A 228 38.53 -0.77 -2.79
CA LYS A 228 39.87 -0.99 -3.36
C LYS A 228 40.99 -0.78 -2.33
N ARG A 229 40.83 0.21 -1.44
CA ARG A 229 41.81 0.46 -0.38
C ARG A 229 41.84 -0.66 0.65
N GLU A 230 40.69 -1.22 1.01
CA GLU A 230 40.56 -2.36 1.93
C GLU A 230 41.23 -3.62 1.34
N GLU A 231 41.08 -3.87 0.03
CA GLU A 231 41.76 -4.96 -0.67
C GLU A 231 43.29 -4.83 -0.62
N VAL A 232 43.82 -3.61 -0.74
CA VAL A 232 45.27 -3.34 -0.75
C VAL A 232 45.87 -3.29 0.66
N THR A 233 45.16 -2.70 1.64
CA THR A 233 45.70 -2.47 3.00
C THR A 233 45.32 -3.57 4.00
N GLY A 234 44.35 -4.42 3.68
CA GLY A 234 43.81 -5.45 4.58
C GLY A 234 43.08 -4.90 5.81
N HIS A 235 42.98 -3.58 5.98
CA HIS A 235 42.30 -2.96 7.11
C HIS A 235 40.83 -2.70 6.74
N LYS A 236 39.91 -3.24 7.54
CA LYS A 236 38.47 -3.01 7.36
C LYS A 236 38.17 -1.52 7.46
N SER A 237 37.70 -0.95 6.36
CA SER A 237 37.19 0.42 6.34
C SER A 237 35.67 0.38 6.49
N ASN A 238 35.11 1.24 7.35
CA ASN A 238 33.66 1.38 7.50
C ASN A 238 33.06 2.13 6.28
N ARG A 239 33.12 1.51 5.10
CA ARG A 239 32.69 2.07 3.80
C ARG A 239 31.28 2.63 3.82
N LEU A 240 30.37 1.95 4.51
CA LEU A 240 28.97 2.36 4.62
C LEU A 240 28.84 3.65 5.43
N ILE A 241 29.53 3.75 6.58
CA ILE A 241 29.48 4.95 7.44
C ILE A 241 30.01 6.16 6.69
N TRP A 242 31.19 6.05 6.06
CA TRP A 242 31.78 7.18 5.31
C TRP A 242 30.98 7.56 4.07
N GLY A 243 30.40 6.58 3.37
CA GLY A 243 29.46 6.83 2.28
C GLY A 243 28.24 7.61 2.76
N VAL A 244 27.59 7.13 3.83
CA VAL A 244 26.38 7.77 4.40
C VAL A 244 26.69 9.18 4.90
N ILE A 245 27.81 9.39 5.60
CA ILE A 245 28.22 10.73 6.06
C ILE A 245 28.40 11.67 4.87
N GLY A 246 29.11 11.23 3.82
CA GLY A 246 29.29 12.04 2.61
C GLY A 246 27.98 12.39 1.91
N PHE A 247 27.08 11.42 1.79
CA PHE A 247 25.75 11.61 1.23
C PHE A 247 24.95 12.64 2.03
N ILE A 248 24.90 12.50 3.37
CA ILE A 248 24.17 13.42 4.25
C ILE A 248 24.72 14.84 4.12
N VAL A 249 26.05 15.02 4.11
CA VAL A 249 26.67 16.35 3.96
C VAL A 249 26.23 17.00 2.63
N ILE A 250 26.29 16.26 1.51
CA ILE A 250 25.88 16.80 0.21
C ILE A 250 24.37 17.09 0.19
N ALA A 251 23.55 16.20 0.74
CA ALA A 251 22.10 16.40 0.84
C ALA A 251 21.73 17.62 1.68
N SER A 252 22.43 17.86 2.80
CA SER A 252 22.24 19.04 3.65
C SER A 252 22.68 20.32 2.95
N ILE A 253 23.84 20.33 2.29
CA ILE A 253 24.28 21.47 1.47
C ILE A 253 23.23 21.77 0.40
N GLY A 254 22.75 20.74 -0.30
CA GLY A 254 21.70 20.87 -1.30
C GLY A 254 20.43 21.47 -0.74
N TRP A 255 20.02 21.07 0.47
CA TRP A 255 18.84 21.61 1.16
C TRP A 255 18.99 23.11 1.42
N PHE A 256 20.14 23.55 1.95
CA PHE A 256 20.38 24.98 2.20
C PHE A 256 20.43 25.79 0.91
N VAL A 257 21.12 25.29 -0.12
CA VAL A 257 21.24 25.97 -1.42
C VAL A 257 19.87 26.08 -2.08
N SER A 258 19.13 24.97 -2.19
CA SER A 258 17.77 24.98 -2.77
C SER A 258 16.83 25.91 -1.98
N SER A 259 16.80 25.84 -0.64
CA SER A 259 15.98 26.73 0.19
C SER A 259 16.38 28.21 0.12
N SER A 260 17.62 28.52 -0.28
CA SER A 260 18.10 29.90 -0.40
C SER A 260 17.75 30.55 -1.75
N VAL A 261 17.57 29.73 -2.79
CA VAL A 261 17.25 30.17 -4.16
C VAL A 261 15.74 30.08 -4.44
N ALA A 262 14.98 29.49 -3.51
CA ALA A 262 13.59 29.16 -3.70
C ALA A 262 12.64 30.35 -3.49
N ASP A 263 12.35 31.04 -4.58
CA ASP A 263 11.41 32.17 -4.65
C ASP A 263 10.26 31.89 -5.63
N ASN A 264 9.78 30.65 -5.72
CA ASN A 264 8.74 30.27 -6.69
C ASN A 264 7.31 30.46 -6.19
N GLU A 265 7.10 30.65 -4.89
CA GLU A 265 5.78 30.80 -4.27
C GLU A 265 5.47 32.26 -3.94
N GLY A 266 4.19 32.62 -3.95
CA GLY A 266 3.77 33.98 -3.61
C GLY A 266 2.34 34.07 -3.11
N LEU A 267 2.01 35.27 -2.63
CA LEU A 267 0.66 35.71 -2.29
C LEU A 267 0.26 36.82 -3.24
N LEU A 268 -0.90 36.69 -3.86
CA LEU A 268 -1.58 37.79 -4.50
C LEU A 268 -2.36 38.56 -3.45
N VAL A 269 -2.06 39.85 -3.32
CA VAL A 269 -2.71 40.76 -2.37
C VAL A 269 -3.12 42.05 -3.06
N ALA A 270 -4.20 42.68 -2.60
CA ALA A 270 -4.57 44.02 -3.04
C ALA A 270 -3.53 45.03 -2.52
N ARG A 271 -3.05 45.96 -3.37
CA ARG A 271 -2.04 46.95 -2.98
C ARG A 271 -2.50 47.86 -1.82
N GLY A 272 -3.80 48.00 -1.63
CA GLY A 272 -4.42 48.73 -0.52
C GLY A 272 -4.32 48.03 0.85
N SER A 273 -4.04 46.71 0.89
CA SER A 273 -4.01 45.92 2.14
C SER A 273 -2.80 46.20 3.03
N ARG A 274 -1.79 46.91 2.50
CA ARG A 274 -0.48 47.18 3.15
C ARG A 274 0.37 45.95 3.46
N ILE A 275 0.01 44.77 2.96
CA ILE A 275 0.82 43.55 3.08
C ILE A 275 1.96 43.62 2.06
N ARG A 276 3.20 43.81 2.52
CA ARG A 276 4.41 43.78 1.65
C ARG A 276 5.29 42.57 1.95
N GLU A 277 5.28 42.13 3.20
CA GLU A 277 5.97 40.96 3.69
C GLU A 277 4.98 40.08 4.49
N ILE A 278 5.33 38.81 4.70
CA ILE A 278 4.43 37.88 5.42
C ILE A 278 4.26 38.31 6.89
N GLU A 279 5.27 38.95 7.46
CA GLU A 279 5.30 39.49 8.82
C GLU A 279 4.34 40.68 9.02
N ASP A 280 3.92 41.35 7.93
CA ASP A 280 2.91 42.41 8.02
C ASP A 280 1.52 41.85 8.38
N ILE A 281 1.24 40.60 8.01
CA ILE A 281 -0.03 39.91 8.31
C ILE A 281 -0.23 39.82 9.82
N GLU A 282 0.81 39.49 10.59
CA GLU A 282 0.73 39.41 12.05
C GLU A 282 0.24 40.74 12.65
N LYS A 283 0.86 41.87 12.25
CA LYS A 283 0.51 43.21 12.76
C LYS A 283 -0.92 43.60 12.39
N ILE A 284 -1.35 43.30 11.16
CA ILE A 284 -2.70 43.59 10.68
C ILE A 284 -3.73 42.77 11.47
N MET A 285 -3.44 41.49 11.71
CA MET A 285 -4.33 40.58 12.43
C MET A 285 -4.42 40.92 13.93
N LEU A 286 -3.32 41.26 14.58
CA LEU A 286 -3.30 41.76 15.96
C LEU A 286 -4.17 43.02 16.11
N SER A 287 -4.00 43.97 15.18
CA SER A 287 -4.81 45.20 15.13
C SER A 287 -6.30 44.92 14.87
N ARG A 288 -6.63 43.92 14.04
CA ARG A 288 -8.01 43.52 13.75
C ARG A 288 -8.69 42.88 14.95
N ALA A 289 -7.98 42.00 15.65
CA ALA A 289 -8.51 41.32 16.83
C ALA A 289 -8.58 42.23 18.08
N GLY A 290 -7.82 43.32 18.09
CA GLY A 290 -7.68 44.20 19.23
C GLY A 290 -6.86 43.56 20.36
N VAL A 291 -5.90 42.69 20.02
CA VAL A 291 -5.03 41.99 20.97
C VAL A 291 -3.57 42.42 20.80
N ASN A 292 -2.79 42.33 21.87
CA ASN A 292 -1.40 42.80 21.87
C ASN A 292 -0.42 41.67 21.58
N HIS A 293 -0.79 40.42 21.89
CA HIS A 293 0.06 39.27 21.65
C HIS A 293 -0.68 38.17 20.90
N VAL A 294 0.07 37.41 20.10
CA VAL A 294 -0.46 36.34 19.25
C VAL A 294 -1.08 35.21 20.09
N ASP A 295 -0.51 34.90 21.26
CA ASP A 295 -1.10 33.87 22.13
C ASP A 295 -2.51 34.22 22.62
N ASP A 296 -2.89 35.50 22.62
CA ASP A 296 -4.22 35.94 23.01
C ASP A 296 -5.30 35.48 22.01
N PHE A 297 -4.92 35.10 20.77
CA PHE A 297 -5.87 34.52 19.81
C PHE A 297 -6.53 33.24 20.33
N LYS A 298 -5.86 32.49 21.21
CA LYS A 298 -6.42 31.27 21.83
C LYS A 298 -7.48 31.58 22.89
N THR A 299 -7.53 32.81 23.39
CA THR A 299 -8.49 33.25 24.41
C THR A 299 -9.77 33.83 23.83
N LEU A 300 -9.79 34.06 22.51
CA LEU A 300 -10.98 34.54 21.80
C LEU A 300 -12.07 33.46 21.80
N SER A 301 -13.34 33.89 21.83
CA SER A 301 -14.46 33.00 21.54
C SER A 301 -14.37 32.48 20.10
N ASP A 302 -14.91 31.29 19.83
CA ASP A 302 -14.86 30.68 18.49
C ASP A 302 -15.44 31.61 17.41
N GLU A 303 -16.56 32.29 17.72
CA GLU A 303 -17.23 33.25 16.82
C GLU A 303 -16.32 34.44 16.47
N LYS A 304 -15.65 35.03 17.46
CA LYS A 304 -14.73 36.15 17.25
C LYS A 304 -13.44 35.70 16.54
N ARG A 305 -13.02 34.46 16.73
CA ARG A 305 -11.86 33.89 16.04
C ARG A 305 -12.14 33.70 14.55
N GLU A 306 -13.35 33.26 14.20
CA GLU A 306 -13.79 33.12 12.81
C GLU A 306 -13.94 34.48 12.11
N GLU A 307 -14.46 35.50 12.80
CA GLU A 307 -14.55 36.87 12.27
C GLU A 307 -13.17 37.49 12.00
N VAL A 308 -12.19 37.22 12.88
CA VAL A 308 -10.83 37.73 12.75
C VAL A 308 -10.03 36.94 11.72
N ALA A 309 -10.38 35.67 11.45
CA ALA A 309 -9.58 34.74 10.65
C ALA A 309 -9.24 35.28 9.26
N LEU A 310 -7.99 35.04 8.85
CA LEU A 310 -7.52 35.44 7.52
C LEU A 310 -8.14 34.49 6.49
N LYS A 311 -8.93 35.02 5.56
CA LYS A 311 -9.51 34.23 4.46
C LYS A 311 -8.51 34.09 3.32
N ILE A 312 -8.19 32.85 2.97
CA ILE A 312 -7.12 32.50 2.02
C ILE A 312 -7.74 31.67 0.91
N CYS A 313 -7.57 32.12 -0.33
CA CYS A 313 -7.85 31.30 -1.50
C CYS A 313 -6.59 30.49 -1.85
N VAL A 314 -6.76 29.22 -2.16
CA VAL A 314 -5.69 28.33 -2.65
C VAL A 314 -6.22 27.41 -3.74
N LEU A 315 -5.30 26.84 -4.53
CA LEU A 315 -5.64 25.76 -5.45
C LEU A 315 -5.72 24.44 -4.69
N ARG A 316 -6.75 23.63 -4.99
CA ARG A 316 -6.87 22.28 -4.42
C ARG A 316 -5.62 21.45 -4.75
N ASP A 317 -5.15 20.68 -3.77
CA ASP A 317 -3.98 19.79 -3.88
C ASP A 317 -2.65 20.50 -4.22
N SER A 318 -2.58 21.84 -4.10
CA SER A 318 -1.36 22.61 -4.31
C SER A 318 -0.45 22.59 -3.09
N ALA A 319 0.87 22.46 -3.32
CA ALA A 319 1.88 22.58 -2.26
C ALA A 319 1.97 24.01 -1.65
N SER A 320 1.39 25.02 -2.31
CA SER A 320 1.30 26.39 -1.83
C SER A 320 0.48 26.50 -0.53
N GLU A 321 -0.62 25.74 -0.42
CA GLU A 321 -1.48 25.71 0.78
C GLU A 321 -0.69 25.30 2.03
N PRO A 322 -0.07 24.11 2.10
CA PRO A 322 0.69 23.70 3.27
C PRO A 322 1.92 24.57 3.53
N ASN A 323 2.57 25.12 2.50
CA ASN A 323 3.69 26.05 2.70
C ASN A 323 3.25 27.32 3.43
N PHE A 324 2.09 27.88 3.05
CA PHE A 324 1.58 29.10 3.65
C PHE A 324 0.91 28.84 5.01
N THR A 325 0.01 27.86 5.09
CA THR A 325 -0.72 27.53 6.33
C THR A 325 0.22 27.07 7.45
N ASN A 326 1.32 26.35 7.15
CA ASN A 326 2.31 26.01 8.18
C ASN A 326 3.02 27.24 8.77
N LYS A 327 3.26 28.28 7.96
CA LYS A 327 3.84 29.54 8.45
C LYS A 327 2.85 30.29 9.33
N LEU A 328 1.59 30.37 8.90
CA LEU A 328 0.52 30.98 9.70
C LEU A 328 0.32 30.25 11.03
N ARG A 329 0.37 28.91 11.01
CA ARG A 329 0.30 28.09 12.22
C ARG A 329 1.50 28.29 13.15
N ALA A 330 2.71 28.39 12.59
CA ALA A 330 3.91 28.71 13.36
C ALA A 330 3.80 30.09 14.04
N MET A 331 3.13 31.04 13.38
CA MET A 331 2.78 32.35 13.92
C MET A 331 1.45 32.35 14.70
N SER A 332 0.81 31.20 14.96
CA SER A 332 -0.48 31.09 15.67
C SER A 332 -1.60 32.05 15.17
N ILE A 333 -1.60 32.38 13.87
CA ILE A 333 -2.60 33.24 13.24
C ILE A 333 -3.82 32.38 12.86
N PRO A 334 -5.05 32.77 13.25
CA PRO A 334 -6.26 32.09 12.78
C PRO A 334 -6.49 32.35 11.29
N TYR A 335 -6.81 31.31 10.55
CA TYR A 335 -7.03 31.37 9.11
C TYR A 335 -8.16 30.45 8.69
N ASP A 336 -8.76 30.76 7.54
CA ASP A 336 -9.76 29.96 6.85
C ASP A 336 -9.35 29.79 5.39
N VAL A 337 -9.51 28.57 4.85
CA VAL A 337 -8.95 28.21 3.53
C VAL A 337 -10.08 27.85 2.57
N ASP A 338 -10.22 28.64 1.52
CA ASP A 338 -11.08 28.32 0.39
C ASP A 338 -10.27 27.66 -0.73
N ARG A 339 -10.70 26.47 -1.15
CA ARG A 339 -9.96 25.60 -2.08
C ARG A 339 -10.67 25.57 -3.42
N ALA A 340 -10.16 26.34 -4.37
CA ALA A 340 -10.70 26.36 -5.72
C ALA A 340 -10.19 25.19 -6.57
N GLY A 341 -11.06 24.66 -7.43
CA GLY A 341 -10.70 23.62 -8.40
C GLY A 341 -9.91 24.14 -9.62
N SER A 342 -9.88 25.46 -9.85
CA SER A 342 -9.11 26.07 -10.94
C SER A 342 -8.56 27.44 -10.56
N PRO A 343 -7.46 27.89 -11.20
CA PRO A 343 -6.91 29.24 -11.01
C PRO A 343 -7.93 30.35 -11.26
N ASP A 344 -8.70 30.26 -12.36
CA ASP A 344 -9.70 31.28 -12.69
C ASP A 344 -10.75 31.46 -11.58
N ARG A 345 -11.18 30.36 -10.94
CA ARG A 345 -12.14 30.41 -9.83
C ARG A 345 -11.51 31.03 -8.59
N ALA A 346 -10.29 30.61 -8.21
CA ALA A 346 -9.59 31.22 -7.08
C ALA A 346 -9.38 32.73 -7.27
N THR A 347 -9.06 33.16 -8.50
CA THR A 347 -8.92 34.58 -8.84
C THR A 347 -10.25 35.30 -8.74
N ALA A 348 -11.35 34.70 -9.22
CA ALA A 348 -12.69 35.27 -9.08
C ALA A 348 -13.08 35.45 -7.61
N ASP A 349 -12.89 34.43 -6.78
CA ASP A 349 -13.18 34.48 -5.34
C ASP A 349 -12.36 35.56 -4.61
N PHE A 350 -11.10 35.74 -5.00
CA PHE A 350 -10.26 36.82 -4.50
C PHE A 350 -10.75 38.22 -4.93
N VAL A 351 -11.16 38.39 -6.19
CA VAL A 351 -11.65 39.68 -6.71
C VAL A 351 -13.01 40.05 -6.15
N GLU A 352 -13.89 39.06 -5.96
CA GLU A 352 -15.21 39.23 -5.34
C GLU A 352 -15.13 39.56 -3.84
N GLY A 353 -13.95 39.38 -3.22
CA GLY A 353 -13.71 39.65 -1.81
C GLY A 353 -14.09 38.50 -0.88
N ASN A 354 -14.28 37.29 -1.42
CA ASN A 354 -14.47 36.07 -0.62
C ASN A 354 -13.18 35.71 0.13
N CYS A 355 -12.02 36.03 -0.46
CA CYS A 355 -10.70 35.86 0.14
C CYS A 355 -9.91 37.16 0.20
N GLU A 356 -9.03 37.30 1.21
CA GLU A 356 -8.15 38.47 1.37
C GLU A 356 -6.81 38.30 0.65
N VAL A 357 -6.37 37.05 0.50
CA VAL A 357 -5.10 36.68 -0.13
C VAL A 357 -5.31 35.43 -0.99
N PHE A 358 -4.61 35.35 -2.11
CA PHE A 358 -4.57 34.14 -2.95
C PHE A 358 -3.14 33.58 -2.99
N ALA A 359 -2.94 32.37 -2.46
CA ALA A 359 -1.63 31.72 -2.40
C ALA A 359 -1.49 30.67 -3.52
N ALA A 360 -0.51 30.87 -4.40
CA ALA A 360 -0.21 29.98 -5.51
C ALA A 360 1.24 30.18 -6.00
N PRO A 361 1.75 29.31 -6.91
CA PRO A 361 3.04 29.54 -7.55
C PRO A 361 3.05 30.88 -8.28
N LYS A 362 4.17 31.61 -8.21
CA LYS A 362 4.30 32.95 -8.84
C LYS A 362 4.00 32.94 -10.33
N SER A 363 4.28 31.84 -11.02
CA SER A 363 3.93 31.69 -12.44
C SER A 363 2.42 31.70 -12.67
N VAL A 364 1.65 31.06 -11.79
CA VAL A 364 0.19 31.08 -11.83
C VAL A 364 -0.30 32.48 -11.47
N LEU A 365 0.17 33.05 -10.36
CA LEU A 365 -0.23 34.41 -9.94
C LEU A 365 0.08 35.48 -11.00
N ALA A 366 1.22 35.38 -11.68
CA ALA A 366 1.58 36.31 -12.75
C ALA A 366 0.65 36.18 -13.97
N ALA A 367 0.19 34.96 -14.28
CA ALA A 367 -0.78 34.73 -15.34
C ALA A 367 -2.15 35.30 -14.96
N GLU A 368 -2.61 35.03 -13.73
CA GLU A 368 -3.91 35.50 -13.22
C GLU A 368 -3.96 37.02 -13.07
N ILE A 369 -2.90 37.69 -12.62
CA ILE A 369 -2.87 39.16 -12.54
C ILE A 369 -3.05 39.81 -13.92
N ALA A 370 -2.58 39.16 -14.99
CA ALA A 370 -2.69 39.70 -16.34
C ALA A 370 -4.12 39.64 -16.89
N THR A 371 -5.01 38.82 -16.31
CA THR A 371 -6.42 38.71 -16.73
C THR A 371 -7.32 39.70 -15.98
N LEU A 372 -6.84 40.33 -14.91
CA LEU A 372 -7.59 41.29 -14.11
C LEU A 372 -7.80 42.64 -14.83
N GLU A 373 -8.94 43.28 -14.59
CA GLU A 373 -9.26 44.61 -15.15
C GLU A 373 -8.24 45.69 -14.77
N ASN A 374 -7.68 45.62 -13.55
CA ASN A 374 -6.69 46.57 -13.03
C ASN A 374 -5.46 45.87 -12.42
N PRO A 375 -4.51 45.36 -13.25
CA PRO A 375 -3.35 44.61 -12.77
C PRO A 375 -2.48 45.40 -11.78
N GLY A 376 -2.38 46.72 -11.96
CA GLY A 376 -1.60 47.61 -11.10
C GLY A 376 -2.16 47.80 -9.69
N ALA A 377 -3.40 47.39 -9.43
CA ALA A 377 -4.02 47.44 -8.11
C ALA A 377 -3.60 46.26 -7.21
N HIS A 378 -2.92 45.25 -7.75
CA HIS A 378 -2.50 44.05 -7.04
C HIS A 378 -0.97 43.93 -6.98
N LEU A 379 -0.48 43.14 -6.04
CA LEU A 379 0.94 42.87 -5.83
C LEU A 379 1.15 41.39 -5.51
N ILE A 380 2.23 40.81 -6.06
CA ILE A 380 2.72 39.49 -5.64
C ILE A 380 3.75 39.69 -4.54
N VAL A 381 3.43 39.21 -3.34
CA VAL A 381 4.37 39.15 -2.21
C VAL A 381 5.05 37.77 -2.24
N PRO A 382 6.38 37.69 -2.33
CA PRO A 382 7.08 36.41 -2.37
C PRO A 382 6.99 35.66 -1.03
N ILE A 383 6.80 34.35 -1.08
CA ILE A 383 6.91 33.49 0.10
C ILE A 383 8.11 32.56 -0.08
N LYS A 384 9.03 32.60 0.88
CA LYS A 384 10.15 31.66 0.93
C LYS A 384 9.64 30.24 1.13
N GLU A 385 10.00 29.33 0.24
CA GLU A 385 9.64 27.92 0.32
C GLU A 385 10.83 27.04 0.74
N THR A 386 10.55 25.82 1.18
CA THR A 386 11.57 24.78 1.41
C THR A 386 11.36 23.61 0.45
N PRO A 387 12.41 22.86 0.06
CA PRO A 387 12.29 21.76 -0.90
C PRO A 387 11.21 20.74 -0.56
N VAL A 388 11.06 20.47 0.74
CA VAL A 388 10.01 19.61 1.27
C VAL A 388 9.23 20.40 2.30
N VAL A 389 7.90 20.34 2.20
CA VAL A 389 6.99 20.87 3.22
C VAL A 389 6.13 19.73 3.74
N TRP A 390 5.94 19.69 5.05
CA TRP A 390 5.07 18.72 5.69
C TRP A 390 3.63 19.20 5.65
N HIS A 391 2.76 18.48 4.96
CA HIS A 391 1.32 18.71 5.07
C HIS A 391 0.85 18.09 6.39
N ILE A 392 0.61 18.94 7.38
CA ILE A 392 0.24 18.52 8.73
C ILE A 392 -1.29 18.45 8.79
N PRO A 393 -1.88 17.29 9.14
CA PRO A 393 -3.32 17.18 9.33
C PRO A 393 -3.79 18.09 10.46
N HIS A 394 -4.96 18.69 10.30
CA HIS A 394 -5.59 19.53 11.32
C HIS A 394 -7.11 19.47 11.22
N PHE A 395 -7.80 19.89 12.28
CA PHE A 395 -9.26 19.96 12.27
C PHE A 395 -9.74 21.19 11.51
N GLU A 396 -10.68 20.97 10.59
CA GLU A 396 -11.41 21.99 9.86
C GLU A 396 -12.89 21.65 9.98
N GLY A 397 -13.61 22.39 10.83
CA GLY A 397 -14.97 22.06 11.23
C GLY A 397 -15.10 20.66 11.85
N PHE A 398 -15.83 19.76 11.19
CA PHE A 398 -16.05 18.38 11.63
C PHE A 398 -15.16 17.36 10.92
N ASN A 399 -14.24 17.79 10.06
CA ASN A 399 -13.36 16.91 9.31
C ASN A 399 -11.89 17.17 9.68
N VAL A 400 -11.05 16.17 9.46
CA VAL A 400 -9.59 16.33 9.49
C VAL A 400 -9.16 16.57 8.06
N VAL A 401 -8.54 17.72 7.82
CA VAL A 401 -8.05 18.12 6.50
C VAL A 401 -6.53 18.18 6.53
N GLY A 402 -5.95 17.77 5.41
CA GLY A 402 -4.52 17.78 5.18
C GLY A 402 -3.79 16.54 5.66
N GLY A 403 -2.49 16.52 5.33
CA GLY A 403 -1.70 15.30 5.41
C GLY A 403 -2.17 14.23 4.42
N TYR A 404 -1.88 12.99 4.75
CA TYR A 404 -2.32 11.81 4.02
C TYR A 404 -3.34 11.07 4.86
N SER A 405 -4.55 10.94 4.33
CA SER A 405 -5.67 10.24 4.95
C SER A 405 -5.72 8.80 4.47
N MET A 406 -5.63 7.85 5.40
CA MET A 406 -5.92 6.44 5.16
C MET A 406 -7.34 6.17 5.64
N THR A 407 -8.20 5.71 4.74
CA THR A 407 -9.58 5.34 5.09
C THR A 407 -9.61 4.19 6.11
N GLY A 408 -10.71 4.09 6.86
CA GLY A 408 -10.88 3.04 7.87
C GLY A 408 -10.84 1.64 7.24
N GLU A 409 -11.40 1.51 6.04
CA GLU A 409 -11.43 0.31 5.22
C GLU A 409 -10.02 -0.08 4.75
N PHE A 410 -9.24 0.88 4.24
CA PHE A 410 -7.84 0.66 3.88
C PHE A 410 -7.04 0.18 5.10
N PHE A 411 -7.18 0.89 6.22
CA PHE A 411 -6.40 0.64 7.43
C PHE A 411 -6.73 -0.72 8.03
N ALA A 412 -8.00 -1.13 8.04
CA ALA A 412 -8.43 -2.45 8.49
C ALA A 412 -7.84 -3.56 7.61
N LEU A 413 -7.91 -3.42 6.28
CA LEU A 413 -7.34 -4.40 5.35
C LEU A 413 -5.83 -4.50 5.49
N PHE A 414 -5.15 -3.36 5.56
CA PHE A 414 -3.70 -3.28 5.76
C PHE A 414 -3.26 -3.99 7.04
N ILE A 415 -3.91 -3.71 8.18
CA ILE A 415 -3.60 -4.38 9.46
C ILE A 415 -3.93 -5.87 9.38
N GLY A 416 -5.11 -6.23 8.86
CA GLY A 416 -5.55 -7.63 8.77
C GLY A 416 -4.59 -8.48 7.97
N LEU A 417 -4.19 -8.03 6.77
CA LEU A 417 -3.19 -8.71 5.95
C LEU A 417 -1.84 -8.78 6.66
N THR A 418 -1.38 -7.66 7.23
CA THR A 418 -0.08 -7.58 7.90
C THR A 418 0.03 -8.56 9.08
N VAL A 419 -0.96 -8.53 9.98
CA VAL A 419 -0.98 -9.35 11.19
C VAL A 419 -1.09 -10.82 10.83
N PHE A 420 -1.95 -11.18 9.86
CA PHE A 420 -2.14 -12.55 9.41
C PHE A 420 -0.87 -13.15 8.79
N TYR A 421 -0.34 -12.48 7.78
CA TYR A 421 0.82 -12.98 7.04
C TYR A 421 2.11 -12.93 7.86
N ALA A 422 2.23 -12.00 8.82
CA ALA A 422 3.37 -11.95 9.73
C ALA A 422 3.46 -13.20 10.62
N GLY A 423 2.32 -13.80 10.98
CA GLY A 423 2.29 -15.06 11.74
C GLY A 423 2.88 -16.23 10.96
N GLY A 424 2.53 -16.36 9.67
CA GLY A 424 3.12 -17.35 8.76
C GLY A 424 4.61 -17.11 8.54
N LEU A 425 4.97 -15.86 8.24
CA LEU A 425 6.35 -15.44 8.04
C LEU A 425 7.25 -15.72 9.26
N ALA A 426 6.75 -15.50 10.47
CA ALA A 426 7.49 -15.79 11.69
C ALA A 426 7.90 -17.27 11.80
N GLU A 427 7.05 -18.18 11.32
CA GLU A 427 7.35 -19.62 11.29
C GLU A 427 8.38 -19.96 10.22
N GLU A 428 8.30 -19.34 9.05
CA GLU A 428 9.30 -19.51 7.98
C GLU A 428 10.69 -19.04 8.44
N VAL A 429 10.78 -17.85 9.04
CA VAL A 429 12.03 -17.31 9.59
C VAL A 429 12.60 -18.24 10.65
N ARG A 430 11.77 -18.69 11.60
CA ARG A 430 12.17 -19.62 12.65
C ARG A 430 12.66 -20.96 12.06
N ALA A 431 11.93 -21.53 11.10
CA ALA A 431 12.29 -22.77 10.43
C ALA A 431 13.60 -22.63 9.65
N GLY A 432 13.79 -21.50 8.98
CA GLY A 432 15.04 -21.18 8.28
C GLY A 432 16.24 -21.13 9.22
N ILE A 433 16.13 -20.46 10.36
CA ILE A 433 17.22 -20.39 11.35
C ILE A 433 17.51 -21.76 11.96
N MET A 434 16.46 -22.53 12.27
CA MET A 434 16.59 -23.88 12.84
C MET A 434 17.10 -24.93 11.86
N SER A 435 17.04 -24.67 10.55
CA SER A 435 17.57 -25.56 9.52
C SER A 435 19.10 -25.59 9.45
N VAL A 436 19.77 -24.57 10.00
CA VAL A 436 21.23 -24.48 10.01
C VAL A 436 21.81 -25.50 10.99
N SER A 437 22.77 -26.30 10.53
CA SER A 437 23.40 -27.36 11.34
C SER A 437 23.98 -26.84 12.66
N LYS A 438 23.70 -27.55 13.75
CA LYS A 438 24.25 -27.25 15.08
C LYS A 438 25.79 -27.28 15.09
N GLY A 439 26.41 -28.14 14.27
CA GLY A 439 27.87 -28.21 14.15
C GLY A 439 28.51 -26.90 13.69
N GLN A 440 27.83 -26.13 12.82
CA GLN A 440 28.29 -24.79 12.42
C GLN A 440 28.25 -23.80 13.59
N THR A 441 27.25 -23.92 14.45
CA THR A 441 27.10 -23.11 15.66
C THR A 441 28.15 -23.48 16.71
N GLU A 442 28.45 -24.76 16.89
CA GLU A 442 29.47 -25.25 17.81
C GLU A 442 30.88 -24.88 17.34
N ALA A 443 31.18 -25.01 16.03
CA ALA A 443 32.45 -24.57 15.45
C ALA A 443 32.66 -23.06 15.61
N ALA A 444 31.61 -22.25 15.40
CA ALA A 444 31.66 -20.80 15.61
C ALA A 444 32.03 -20.44 17.06
N ARG A 445 31.42 -21.13 18.04
CA ARG A 445 31.73 -20.96 19.46
C ARG A 445 33.14 -21.42 19.80
N ALA A 446 33.62 -22.52 19.21
CA ALA A 446 34.99 -23.00 19.39
C ALA A 446 36.04 -22.00 18.86
N LEU A 447 35.70 -21.23 17.83
CA LEU A 447 36.51 -20.13 17.30
C LEU A 447 36.40 -18.82 18.12
N GLY A 448 35.64 -18.82 19.21
CA GLY A 448 35.47 -17.65 20.08
C GLY A 448 34.57 -16.55 19.51
N LEU A 449 33.75 -16.86 18.49
CA LEU A 449 32.78 -15.89 17.95
C LEU A 449 31.69 -15.59 18.97
N SER A 450 31.33 -14.31 19.11
CA SER A 450 30.18 -13.90 19.92
C SER A 450 28.86 -14.38 19.29
N GLU A 451 27.79 -14.46 20.09
CA GLU A 451 26.46 -14.87 19.59
C GLU A 451 25.96 -13.97 18.45
N ALA A 452 26.23 -12.66 18.53
CA ALA A 452 25.90 -11.73 17.45
C ALA A 452 26.71 -12.01 16.17
N GLN A 453 28.01 -12.28 16.31
CA GLN A 453 28.87 -12.64 15.17
C GLN A 453 28.45 -13.96 14.54
N ARG A 454 28.15 -14.98 15.35
CA ARG A 454 27.64 -16.27 14.90
C ARG A 454 26.34 -16.11 14.10
N LEU A 455 25.38 -15.35 14.64
CA LEU A 455 24.11 -15.09 13.97
C LEU A 455 24.32 -14.35 12.65
N GLN A 456 25.10 -13.28 12.63
CA GLN A 456 25.28 -12.44 11.44
C GLN A 456 26.15 -13.08 10.35
N LEU A 457 27.22 -13.79 10.73
CA LEU A 457 28.22 -14.27 9.77
C LEU A 457 27.94 -15.69 9.27
N ILE A 458 27.26 -16.52 10.06
CA ILE A 458 27.10 -17.95 9.77
C ILE A 458 25.63 -18.31 9.60
N VAL A 459 24.81 -18.05 10.62
CA VAL A 459 23.42 -18.55 10.65
C VAL A 459 22.51 -17.77 9.70
N LEU A 460 22.48 -16.44 9.78
CA LEU A 460 21.58 -15.60 9.00
C LEU A 460 21.80 -15.74 7.48
N PRO A 461 23.04 -15.76 6.94
CA PRO A 461 23.26 -15.95 5.52
C PRO A 461 22.77 -17.32 4.99
N GLN A 462 22.87 -18.37 5.79
CA GLN A 462 22.39 -19.71 5.43
C GLN A 462 20.87 -19.81 5.58
N ALA A 463 20.33 -19.34 6.70
CA ALA A 463 18.90 -19.30 6.97
C ALA A 463 18.14 -18.53 5.88
N LEU A 464 18.66 -17.38 5.45
CA LEU A 464 18.03 -16.56 4.43
C LEU A 464 17.81 -17.32 3.10
N ARG A 465 18.73 -18.23 2.73
CA ARG A 465 18.59 -19.07 1.52
C ARG A 465 17.43 -20.06 1.63
N VAL A 466 17.14 -20.52 2.84
CA VAL A 466 16.04 -21.44 3.13
C VAL A 466 14.71 -20.68 3.23
N VAL A 467 14.75 -19.45 3.75
CA VAL A 467 13.56 -18.59 3.94
C VAL A 467 13.07 -17.99 2.62
N ILE A 468 13.96 -17.56 1.71
CA ILE A 468 13.54 -16.83 0.49
C ILE A 468 12.49 -17.58 -0.36
N PRO A 469 12.64 -18.88 -0.69
CA PRO A 469 11.68 -19.57 -1.54
C PRO A 469 10.22 -19.57 -1.01
N PRO A 470 9.94 -19.91 0.27
CA PRO A 470 8.59 -19.81 0.81
C PRO A 470 8.06 -18.37 0.90
N LEU A 471 8.92 -17.36 1.14
CA LEU A 471 8.49 -15.95 1.14
C LEU A 471 7.78 -15.55 -0.15
N ILE A 472 8.26 -16.06 -1.28
CA ILE A 472 7.68 -15.74 -2.59
C ILE A 472 6.23 -16.18 -2.65
N SER A 473 5.94 -17.40 -2.20
CA SER A 473 4.58 -17.93 -2.13
C SER A 473 3.73 -17.13 -1.15
N THR A 474 4.29 -16.74 -0.01
CA THR A 474 3.61 -15.95 1.03
C THR A 474 3.23 -14.55 0.51
N TYR A 475 4.13 -13.86 -0.19
CA TYR A 475 3.81 -12.57 -0.79
C TYR A 475 2.84 -12.67 -1.97
N LEU A 476 2.91 -13.74 -2.78
CA LEU A 476 1.95 -13.99 -3.85
C LEU A 476 0.54 -14.24 -3.32
N SER A 477 0.41 -14.96 -2.20
CA SER A 477 -0.87 -15.16 -1.53
C SER A 477 -1.39 -13.86 -0.94
N LEU A 478 -0.54 -13.07 -0.29
CA LEU A 478 -0.90 -11.75 0.25
C LEU A 478 -1.47 -10.84 -0.84
N MET A 479 -0.83 -10.77 -2.01
CA MET A 479 -1.30 -9.98 -3.15
C MET A 479 -2.64 -10.45 -3.73
N LYS A 480 -3.02 -11.72 -3.54
CA LYS A 480 -4.34 -12.24 -3.96
C LYS A 480 -5.40 -12.00 -2.90
N ASP A 481 -5.01 -12.11 -1.64
CA ASP A 481 -5.91 -11.93 -0.48
C ASP A 481 -6.28 -10.46 -0.24
N THR A 482 -5.66 -9.50 -0.94
CA THR A 482 -6.17 -8.13 -1.01
C THR A 482 -7.63 -8.08 -1.49
N SER A 483 -8.07 -9.06 -2.29
CA SER A 483 -9.47 -9.23 -2.73
C SER A 483 -10.45 -9.43 -1.58
N LEU A 484 -9.99 -9.86 -0.40
CA LEU A 484 -10.81 -9.92 0.81
C LEU A 484 -11.20 -8.53 1.32
N GLY A 485 -10.61 -7.46 0.78
CA GLY A 485 -11.02 -6.07 0.98
C GLY A 485 -12.50 -5.81 0.72
N LEU A 486 -13.13 -6.61 -0.15
CA LEU A 486 -14.59 -6.62 -0.34
C LEU A 486 -15.36 -6.73 0.98
N ALA A 487 -14.85 -7.52 1.93
CA ALA A 487 -15.53 -7.77 3.21
C ALA A 487 -15.66 -6.51 4.09
N VAL A 488 -14.77 -5.53 3.88
CA VAL A 488 -14.75 -4.25 4.60
C VAL A 488 -15.09 -3.08 3.67
N ALA A 489 -15.62 -3.37 2.47
CA ALA A 489 -15.96 -2.38 1.45
C ALA A 489 -14.79 -1.49 0.99
N PHE A 490 -13.55 -1.99 1.04
CA PHE A 490 -12.39 -1.27 0.50
C PHE A 490 -12.40 -1.31 -1.04
N PRO A 491 -12.34 -0.16 -1.75
CA PRO A 491 -12.44 -0.09 -3.22
C PRO A 491 -11.14 -0.48 -3.93
N GLU A 492 -10.76 -1.74 -3.78
CA GLU A 492 -9.75 -2.37 -4.61
C GLU A 492 -10.36 -2.99 -5.89
N MET A 493 -9.51 -3.58 -6.72
CA MET A 493 -9.89 -4.09 -8.04
C MET A 493 -11.12 -5.00 -8.02
N TYR A 494 -11.24 -5.94 -7.07
CA TYR A 494 -12.35 -6.88 -7.01
C TYR A 494 -13.68 -6.22 -6.60
N LEU A 495 -13.68 -5.34 -5.60
CA LEU A 495 -14.89 -4.57 -5.23
C LEU A 495 -15.37 -3.69 -6.39
N ILE A 496 -14.48 -2.93 -7.03
CA ILE A 496 -14.86 -2.09 -8.17
C ILE A 496 -15.44 -2.96 -9.28
N SER A 497 -14.81 -4.10 -9.56
CA SER A 497 -15.32 -5.01 -10.57
C SER A 497 -16.70 -5.57 -10.22
N GLN A 498 -16.99 -5.86 -8.94
CA GLN A 498 -18.33 -6.26 -8.49
C GLN A 498 -19.36 -5.15 -8.76
N THR A 499 -19.00 -3.88 -8.55
CA THR A 499 -19.87 -2.74 -8.91
C THR A 499 -20.12 -2.68 -10.42
N LEU A 500 -19.05 -2.80 -11.22
CA LEU A 500 -19.13 -2.85 -12.68
C LEU A 500 -20.02 -4.00 -13.18
N LEU A 501 -19.90 -5.17 -12.54
CA LEU A 501 -20.67 -6.38 -12.84
C LEU A 501 -22.17 -6.12 -12.63
N ASN A 502 -22.52 -5.51 -11.50
CA ASN A 502 -23.90 -5.24 -11.13
C ASN A 502 -24.54 -4.15 -12.00
N GLN A 503 -23.77 -3.13 -12.42
CA GLN A 503 -24.30 -2.03 -13.24
C GLN A 503 -24.36 -2.36 -14.73
N SER A 504 -23.31 -2.96 -15.30
CA SER A 504 -23.25 -3.27 -16.73
C SER A 504 -23.99 -4.55 -17.11
N GLY A 505 -24.18 -5.45 -16.14
CA GLY A 505 -24.66 -6.82 -16.39
C GLY A 505 -23.68 -7.69 -17.19
N ARG A 506 -22.47 -7.21 -17.54
CA ARG A 506 -21.48 -7.90 -18.39
C ARG A 506 -20.58 -8.85 -17.59
N ALA A 507 -21.21 -9.86 -17.00
CA ALA A 507 -20.58 -10.82 -16.08
C ALA A 507 -19.32 -11.49 -16.62
N LEU A 508 -19.39 -12.07 -17.83
CA LEU A 508 -18.29 -12.86 -18.39
C LEU A 508 -17.08 -11.98 -18.71
N GLN A 509 -17.29 -10.81 -19.32
CA GLN A 509 -16.21 -9.91 -19.71
C GLN A 509 -15.43 -9.39 -18.51
N ILE A 510 -16.14 -8.93 -17.47
CA ILE A 510 -15.48 -8.39 -16.29
C ILE A 510 -14.73 -9.49 -15.53
N MET A 511 -15.31 -10.70 -15.41
CA MET A 511 -14.58 -11.81 -14.78
C MET A 511 -13.31 -12.20 -15.55
N ILE A 512 -13.34 -12.19 -16.88
CA ILE A 512 -12.15 -12.42 -17.70
C ILE A 512 -11.10 -11.33 -17.46
N ILE A 513 -11.50 -10.04 -17.41
CA ILE A 513 -10.59 -8.94 -17.10
C ILE A 513 -9.94 -9.15 -15.72
N ILE A 514 -10.74 -9.38 -14.67
CA ILE A 514 -10.23 -9.61 -13.31
C ILE A 514 -9.23 -10.77 -13.28
N MET A 515 -9.57 -11.91 -13.90
CA MET A 515 -8.72 -13.09 -13.91
C MET A 515 -7.40 -12.82 -14.63
N LEU A 516 -7.44 -12.16 -15.79
CA LEU A 516 -6.25 -11.80 -16.54
C LEU A 516 -5.36 -10.81 -15.79
N VAL A 517 -5.95 -9.84 -15.09
CA VAL A 517 -5.20 -8.86 -14.32
C VAL A 517 -4.61 -9.47 -13.06
N TYR A 518 -5.37 -10.25 -12.27
CA TYR A 518 -4.79 -10.98 -11.12
C TYR A 518 -3.68 -11.95 -11.55
N LEU A 519 -3.85 -12.62 -12.69
CA LEU A 519 -2.83 -13.51 -13.25
C LEU A 519 -1.60 -12.73 -13.70
N SER A 520 -1.76 -11.59 -14.40
CA SER A 520 -0.64 -10.77 -14.86
C SER A 520 0.14 -10.17 -13.70
N ILE A 521 -0.55 -9.68 -12.66
CA ILE A 521 0.04 -9.22 -11.40
C ILE A 521 0.83 -10.37 -10.76
N SER A 522 0.20 -11.54 -10.59
CA SER A 522 0.83 -12.71 -9.97
C SER A 522 2.07 -13.20 -10.74
N LEU A 523 2.00 -13.27 -12.07
CA LEU A 523 3.12 -13.69 -12.91
C LEU A 523 4.25 -12.67 -12.87
N THR A 524 3.93 -11.37 -12.95
CA THR A 524 4.94 -10.30 -12.86
C THR A 524 5.66 -10.36 -11.52
N PHE A 525 4.90 -10.46 -10.42
CA PHE A 525 5.46 -10.55 -9.07
C PHE A 525 6.31 -11.83 -8.89
N SER A 526 5.81 -12.97 -9.39
CA SER A 526 6.54 -14.24 -9.37
C SER A 526 7.84 -14.18 -10.18
N VAL A 527 7.83 -13.58 -11.37
CA VAL A 527 9.03 -13.43 -12.21
C VAL A 527 10.06 -12.55 -11.50
N LEU A 528 9.65 -11.41 -10.94
CA LEU A 528 10.55 -10.49 -10.21
C LEU A 528 11.18 -11.17 -8.99
N LEU A 529 10.36 -11.87 -8.21
CA LEU A 529 10.83 -12.55 -6.99
C LEU A 529 11.69 -13.78 -7.30
N ASN A 530 11.37 -14.56 -8.34
CA ASN A 530 12.21 -15.69 -8.77
C ASN A 530 13.53 -15.23 -9.37
N TRP A 531 13.51 -14.12 -10.13
CA TRP A 531 14.74 -13.48 -10.59
C TRP A 531 15.62 -13.07 -9.42
N TYR A 532 15.05 -12.44 -8.38
CA TYR A 532 15.77 -12.12 -7.16
C TYR A 532 16.32 -13.37 -6.45
N ASN A 533 15.50 -14.42 -6.30
CA ASN A 533 15.91 -15.69 -5.69
C ASN A 533 17.13 -16.30 -6.40
N SER A 534 17.12 -16.33 -7.73
CA SER A 534 18.23 -16.86 -8.55
C SER A 534 19.54 -16.10 -8.37
N ARG A 535 19.50 -14.83 -7.94
CA ARG A 535 20.68 -14.00 -7.67
C ARG A 535 21.24 -14.20 -6.26
N VAL A 536 20.38 -14.50 -5.29
CA VAL A 536 20.76 -14.61 -3.88
C VAL A 536 21.22 -16.02 -3.51
N VAL A 537 20.66 -17.05 -4.15
CA VAL A 537 21.14 -18.43 -4.00
C VAL A 537 22.42 -18.61 -4.81
N PHE A 538 23.58 -18.35 -4.17
CA PHE A 538 24.85 -18.72 -4.77
C PHE A 538 24.90 -20.25 -4.98
N VAL A 539 25.19 -20.63 -6.22
CA VAL A 539 25.39 -22.02 -6.64
C VAL A 539 26.49 -22.64 -5.77
N GLU A 540 26.14 -23.62 -4.94
CA GLU A 540 27.11 -24.53 -4.35
C GLU A 540 27.84 -25.23 -5.52
N ARG A 541 29.15 -25.00 -5.63
CA ARG A 541 30.03 -25.77 -6.52
C ARG A 541 30.74 -26.85 -5.73
#